data_AF-A0A812UJX4-F1
#
_entry.id   AF-A0A812UJX4-F1
#
_cell.length_a   1.000
_cell.length_b   1.000
_cell.length_c   1.000
_cell.angle_alpha   90.00
_cell.angle_beta   90.00
_cell.angle_gamma   90.00
#
_symmetry.space_group_name_H-M   'P 1'
#
loop_
_entity.id
_entity.type
_entity.pdbx_description
1 polymer ?
#
loop_
_entity_poly.entity_id
_entity_poly.type
_entity_poly.pdbx_seq_one_letter_code
_entity_poly.pdbx_strand_id
1 'polypeptide(L)'
;MMDDEVWPAFEAMHPQNQDLTPFEVEHFVQDLQDSWGVRRSEESATSERLDKEFKLESVGDPRWLTQHERVEKLNWTAHNQAKEGLDEFVVDQFNTQEKVPVLIYDLMLIEVWKERIWPLIKAKIAKFSSLRTYIPVYHEASVANLLEICLYHRTSCEEAGDALVDLVDYCVRKLRYLVCTPNDELVRQVASAKECTEWDNVRMLDEQFVECEFQICMCVISIIRFLTDHRVAVPLAVTTRLLETHDILLLLVPLMEKAPWVRRNRCGLSRERSGLIVPGCAAQGF
;
A
#
# COMPACT_ATOMS: atom_id res chain seq x y z
N MET A 1 -1.93 2.33 14.70
CA MET A 1 -2.91 3.29 15.26
C MET A 1 -3.11 4.39 14.22
N MET A 2 -3.96 4.12 13.23
CA MET A 2 -4.36 5.07 12.17
C MET A 2 -5.78 5.56 12.49
N ASP A 3 -6.01 6.87 12.40
CA ASP A 3 -7.20 7.57 12.93
C ASP A 3 -8.51 7.30 12.18
N ASP A 4 -9.62 7.49 12.91
CA ASP A 4 -11.03 7.39 12.55
C ASP A 4 -11.52 8.29 11.38
N GLU A 5 -10.67 9.08 10.72
CA GLU A 5 -11.04 9.93 9.56
C GLU A 5 -10.63 9.36 8.20
N VAL A 6 -9.63 8.46 8.13
CA VAL A 6 -9.26 7.78 6.87
C VAL A 6 -10.28 6.68 6.55
N TRP A 7 -10.77 6.03 7.60
CA TRP A 7 -11.78 4.98 7.54
C TRP A 7 -13.08 5.42 6.84
N PRO A 8 -13.70 6.57 7.14
CA PRO A 8 -14.93 7.02 6.47
C PRO A 8 -14.77 7.33 4.98
N ALA A 9 -13.58 7.73 4.50
CA ALA A 9 -13.34 7.94 3.07
C ALA A 9 -13.17 6.62 2.30
N PHE A 10 -12.60 5.60 2.96
CA PHE A 10 -12.48 4.23 2.47
C PHE A 10 -13.83 3.47 2.55
N GLU A 11 -14.56 3.61 3.66
CA GLU A 11 -15.97 3.18 3.87
C GLU A 11 -16.91 3.77 2.81
N ALA A 12 -16.77 5.05 2.49
CA ALA A 12 -17.62 5.72 1.51
C ALA A 12 -17.41 5.24 0.07
N MET A 13 -16.25 4.64 -0.25
CA MET A 13 -16.01 4.03 -1.56
C MET A 13 -16.65 2.63 -1.69
N HIS A 14 -16.90 1.92 -0.58
CA HIS A 14 -17.35 0.52 -0.60
C HIS A 14 -18.41 0.21 0.48
N PRO A 15 -19.65 0.71 0.35
CA PRO A 15 -20.71 0.57 1.35
C PRO A 15 -21.29 -0.85 1.52
N GLN A 16 -20.63 -1.89 1.01
CA GLN A 16 -21.16 -3.27 0.93
C GLN A 16 -20.14 -4.37 1.30
N ASN A 17 -18.97 -4.05 1.84
CA ASN A 17 -18.05 -5.10 2.32
C ASN A 17 -18.51 -5.59 3.69
N GLN A 18 -19.27 -6.69 3.68
CA GLN A 18 -19.51 -7.51 4.85
C GLN A 18 -18.19 -8.17 5.27
N ASP A 19 -17.92 -8.23 6.58
CA ASP A 19 -16.74 -8.94 7.09
C ASP A 19 -16.74 -10.40 6.64
N LEU A 20 -15.59 -10.84 6.13
CA LEU A 20 -15.39 -12.21 5.69
C LEU A 20 -15.44 -13.15 6.89
N THR A 21 -16.06 -14.31 6.70
CA THR A 21 -15.96 -15.40 7.68
C THR A 21 -14.53 -15.98 7.70
N PRO A 22 -14.10 -16.63 8.80
CA PRO A 22 -12.79 -17.26 8.85
C PRO A 22 -12.55 -18.28 7.72
N PHE A 23 -13.59 -19.00 7.30
CA PHE A 23 -13.52 -19.95 6.18
C PHE A 23 -13.33 -19.27 4.82
N GLU A 24 -14.00 -18.12 4.60
CA GLU A 24 -13.80 -17.34 3.38
C GLU A 24 -12.40 -16.75 3.32
N VAL A 25 -11.85 -16.31 4.46
CA VAL A 25 -10.46 -15.84 4.53
C VAL A 25 -9.47 -16.95 4.23
N GLU A 26 -9.63 -18.13 4.85
CA GLU A 26 -8.79 -19.29 4.55
C GLU A 26 -8.82 -19.62 3.05
N HIS A 27 -10.01 -19.69 2.45
CA HIS A 27 -10.17 -19.95 1.03
C HIS A 27 -9.55 -18.85 0.15
N PHE A 28 -9.74 -17.58 0.51
CA PHE A 28 -9.22 -16.46 -0.27
C PHE A 28 -7.70 -16.40 -0.23
N VAL A 29 -7.10 -16.61 0.94
CA VAL A 29 -5.63 -16.67 1.12
C VAL A 29 -5.06 -17.88 0.40
N GLN A 30 -5.73 -19.03 0.44
CA GLN A 30 -5.29 -20.24 -0.25
C GLN A 30 -5.28 -20.05 -1.76
N ASP A 31 -6.32 -19.44 -2.30
CA ASP A 31 -6.47 -19.16 -3.73
C ASP A 31 -5.51 -18.05 -4.24
N LEU A 32 -4.83 -17.30 -3.37
CA LEU A 32 -3.86 -16.29 -3.81
C LEU A 32 -2.77 -16.98 -4.64
N GLN A 33 -2.73 -16.62 -5.92
CA GLN A 33 -1.86 -17.20 -6.95
C GLN A 33 -2.04 -18.70 -7.22
N ASP A 34 -3.02 -19.37 -6.59
CA ASP A 34 -3.37 -20.78 -6.83
C ASP A 34 -4.75 -20.87 -7.50
N SER A 35 -4.85 -20.57 -8.80
CA SER A 35 -6.10 -20.84 -9.55
C SER A 35 -5.88 -21.94 -10.58
N TRP A 36 -6.17 -23.18 -10.14
CA TRP A 36 -6.17 -24.46 -10.86
C TRP A 36 -4.81 -24.99 -11.34
N GLY A 37 -4.07 -25.61 -10.41
CA GLY A 37 -3.11 -26.65 -10.78
C GLY A 37 -3.83 -27.80 -11.46
N VAL A 38 -3.58 -27.99 -12.76
CA VAL A 38 -3.98 -29.18 -13.50
C VAL A 38 -3.51 -30.43 -12.73
N ARG A 39 -4.38 -31.44 -12.65
CA ARG A 39 -4.12 -32.76 -12.06
C ARG A 39 -2.68 -33.25 -12.32
N ARG A 40 -2.04 -33.67 -11.24
CA ARG A 40 -0.90 -34.61 -11.13
C ARG A 40 -0.31 -35.11 -12.46
N SER A 41 0.96 -34.79 -12.68
CA SER A 41 2.00 -35.80 -12.84
C SER A 41 3.31 -35.21 -12.35
N GLU A 42 3.91 -35.87 -11.36
CA GLU A 42 5.21 -35.58 -10.79
C GLU A 42 6.25 -35.54 -11.92
N GLU A 43 6.91 -34.39 -12.15
CA GLU A 43 8.27 -34.24 -12.70
C GLU A 43 8.49 -32.80 -13.24
N SER A 44 8.74 -31.81 -12.35
CA SER A 44 9.69 -30.67 -12.59
C SER A 44 9.52 -29.52 -11.57
N ALA A 45 9.91 -29.76 -10.33
CA ALA A 45 9.75 -28.83 -9.20
C ALA A 45 10.45 -27.45 -9.32
N THR A 46 11.30 -27.22 -10.35
CA THR A 46 11.96 -25.91 -10.57
C THR A 46 11.28 -25.05 -11.63
N SER A 47 10.49 -25.63 -12.55
CA SER A 47 9.74 -24.87 -13.55
C SER A 47 8.33 -24.49 -13.04
N GLU A 48 7.74 -25.31 -12.16
CA GLU A 48 6.37 -25.13 -11.65
C GLU A 48 6.17 -23.92 -10.72
N ARG A 49 7.23 -23.40 -10.09
CA ARG A 49 7.15 -22.23 -9.21
C ARG A 49 6.89 -20.93 -9.98
N LEU A 50 7.47 -20.81 -11.18
CA LEU A 50 7.40 -19.61 -12.02
C LEU A 50 6.08 -19.48 -12.80
N ASP A 51 5.31 -20.58 -12.94
CA ASP A 51 4.03 -20.57 -13.66
C ASP A 51 2.82 -20.18 -12.78
N LYS A 52 3.03 -20.06 -11.47
CA LYS A 52 2.00 -19.62 -10.50
C LYS A 52 1.96 -18.10 -10.31
N GLU A 53 3.05 -17.43 -10.64
CA GLU A 53 3.18 -16.00 -10.45
C GLU A 53 2.51 -15.20 -11.58
N PHE A 54 1.88 -14.07 -11.22
CA PHE A 54 1.31 -13.19 -12.23
C PHE A 54 2.42 -12.55 -13.05
N LYS A 55 2.35 -12.72 -14.37
CA LYS A 55 3.24 -12.03 -15.30
C LYS A 55 2.79 -10.58 -15.46
N LEU A 56 3.72 -9.70 -15.77
CA LEU A 56 3.46 -8.27 -16.00
C LEU A 56 2.35 -8.02 -17.05
N GLU A 57 2.26 -8.90 -18.04
CA GLU A 57 1.28 -8.85 -19.13
C GLU A 57 -0.15 -9.17 -18.68
N SER A 58 -0.29 -9.94 -17.60
CA SER A 58 -1.59 -10.40 -17.08
C SER A 58 -2.27 -9.40 -16.14
N VAL A 59 -1.60 -8.27 -15.83
CA VAL A 59 -2.19 -7.21 -15.02
C VAL A 59 -3.34 -6.56 -15.78
N GLY A 60 -4.53 -6.62 -15.19
CA GLY A 60 -5.78 -6.15 -15.81
C GLY A 60 -6.62 -7.27 -16.46
N ASP A 61 -6.12 -8.50 -16.52
CA ASP A 61 -6.94 -9.65 -16.90
C ASP A 61 -8.05 -9.91 -15.88
N PRO A 62 -9.16 -10.56 -16.27
CA PRO A 62 -10.24 -10.92 -15.35
C PRO A 62 -9.75 -11.68 -14.11
N ARG A 63 -8.71 -12.51 -14.26
CA ARG A 63 -8.10 -13.25 -13.15
C ARG A 63 -7.46 -12.33 -12.12
N TRP A 64 -6.65 -11.37 -12.60
CA TRP A 64 -6.01 -10.39 -11.74
C TRP A 64 -7.04 -9.45 -11.08
N LEU A 65 -8.11 -9.09 -11.80
CA LEU A 65 -9.22 -8.30 -11.23
C LEU A 65 -9.95 -9.04 -10.09
N THR A 66 -10.18 -10.35 -10.22
CA THR A 66 -10.75 -11.15 -9.13
C THR A 66 -9.79 -11.24 -7.94
N GLN A 67 -8.49 -11.35 -8.17
CA GLN A 67 -7.49 -11.31 -7.10
C GLN A 67 -7.50 -9.95 -6.40
N HIS A 68 -7.52 -8.85 -7.15
CA HIS A 68 -7.61 -7.50 -6.58
C HIS A 68 -8.81 -7.38 -5.63
N GLU A 69 -10.00 -7.81 -6.06
CA GLU A 69 -11.20 -7.77 -5.22
C GLU A 69 -11.05 -8.60 -3.93
N ARG A 70 -10.40 -9.76 -4.01
CA ARG A 70 -10.13 -10.61 -2.85
C ARG A 70 -9.14 -9.93 -1.90
N VAL A 71 -8.05 -9.37 -2.41
CA VAL A 71 -7.05 -8.64 -1.62
C VAL A 71 -7.69 -7.43 -0.94
N GLU A 72 -8.56 -6.70 -1.64
CA GLU A 72 -9.28 -5.56 -1.09
C GLU A 72 -10.20 -5.97 0.08
N LYS A 73 -10.94 -7.08 -0.08
CA LYS A 73 -11.78 -7.64 0.99
C LYS A 73 -10.96 -8.14 2.19
N LEU A 74 -9.83 -8.80 1.93
CA LEU A 74 -8.91 -9.23 2.99
C LEU A 74 -8.33 -8.02 3.74
N ASN A 75 -7.92 -6.98 3.02
CA ASN A 75 -7.42 -5.73 3.61
C ASN A 75 -8.49 -5.05 4.48
N TRP A 76 -9.72 -4.98 3.99
CA TRP A 76 -10.86 -4.47 4.76
C TRP A 76 -11.05 -5.24 6.07
N THR A 77 -11.18 -6.57 5.99
CA THR A 77 -11.45 -7.42 7.15
C THR A 77 -10.28 -7.42 8.14
N ALA A 78 -9.03 -7.40 7.68
CA ALA A 78 -7.85 -7.30 8.54
C ALA A 78 -7.81 -5.97 9.31
N HIS A 79 -8.15 -4.85 8.66
CA HIS A 79 -8.23 -3.57 9.35
C HIS A 79 -9.36 -3.54 10.38
N ASN A 80 -10.53 -4.12 10.05
CA ASN A 80 -11.64 -4.15 11.00
C ASN A 80 -11.29 -5.00 12.25
N GLN A 81 -10.66 -6.16 12.05
CA GLN A 81 -10.14 -6.99 13.15
C GLN A 81 -9.19 -6.21 14.07
N ALA A 82 -8.21 -5.52 13.46
CA ALA A 82 -7.23 -4.75 14.21
C ALA A 82 -7.86 -3.54 14.94
N LYS A 83 -8.87 -2.90 14.33
CA LYS A 83 -9.58 -1.76 14.92
C LYS A 83 -10.44 -2.16 16.13
N GLU A 84 -11.18 -3.26 15.99
CA GLU A 84 -12.06 -3.77 17.04
C GLU A 84 -11.30 -4.56 18.12
N GLY A 85 -10.03 -4.89 17.88
CA GLY A 85 -9.22 -5.71 18.77
C GLY A 85 -9.71 -7.16 18.84
N LEU A 86 -10.26 -7.67 17.73
CA LEU A 86 -10.70 -9.05 17.58
C LEU A 86 -9.51 -9.97 17.25
N ASP A 87 -9.77 -11.28 17.24
CA ASP A 87 -8.80 -12.27 16.79
C ASP A 87 -8.41 -12.03 15.32
N GLU A 88 -7.11 -11.94 15.06
CA GLU A 88 -6.55 -11.54 13.76
C GLU A 88 -6.40 -12.72 12.79
N PHE A 89 -7.54 -13.33 12.44
CA PHE A 89 -7.56 -14.53 11.60
C PHE A 89 -6.98 -14.32 10.20
N VAL A 90 -7.01 -13.10 9.65
CA VAL A 90 -6.39 -12.82 8.35
C VAL A 90 -4.87 -12.99 8.45
N VAL A 91 -4.24 -12.36 9.44
CA VAL A 91 -2.79 -12.44 9.66
C VAL A 91 -2.36 -13.88 9.96
N ASP A 92 -3.14 -14.59 10.78
CA ASP A 92 -2.86 -15.99 11.10
C ASP A 92 -2.91 -16.89 9.86
N GLN A 93 -3.86 -16.68 8.94
CA GLN A 93 -3.93 -17.44 7.70
C GLN A 93 -2.78 -17.12 6.75
N PHE A 94 -2.37 -15.84 6.64
CA PHE A 94 -1.18 -15.48 5.86
C PHE A 94 0.08 -16.16 6.37
N ASN A 95 0.27 -16.21 7.70
CA ASN A 95 1.41 -16.88 8.32
C ASN A 95 1.32 -18.41 8.19
N THR A 96 0.14 -18.99 8.38
CA THR A 96 -0.07 -20.46 8.33
C THR A 96 0.15 -21.01 6.92
N GLN A 97 -0.21 -20.24 5.89
CA GLN A 97 -0.13 -20.66 4.50
C GLN A 97 1.14 -20.17 3.78
N GLU A 98 2.05 -19.48 4.47
CA GLU A 98 3.29 -18.92 3.93
C GLU A 98 3.07 -18.00 2.70
N LYS A 99 2.12 -17.07 2.83
CA LYS A 99 1.66 -16.20 1.72
C LYS A 99 2.14 -14.75 1.82
N VAL A 100 2.92 -14.35 2.83
CA VAL A 100 3.47 -12.96 2.87
C VAL A 100 4.46 -12.70 1.73
N PRO A 101 5.38 -13.61 1.35
CA PRO A 101 6.25 -13.44 0.19
C PRO A 101 5.47 -13.23 -1.11
N VAL A 102 4.31 -13.89 -1.24
CA VAL A 102 3.41 -13.75 -2.39
C VAL A 102 2.82 -12.33 -2.47
N LEU A 103 2.44 -11.73 -1.35
CA LEU A 103 2.00 -10.34 -1.31
C LEU A 103 3.13 -9.37 -1.67
N ILE A 104 4.35 -9.63 -1.20
CA ILE A 104 5.52 -8.81 -1.57
C ILE A 104 5.78 -8.90 -3.07
N TYR A 105 5.69 -10.09 -3.67
CA TYR A 105 5.79 -10.25 -5.11
C TYR A 105 4.73 -9.44 -5.86
N ASP A 106 3.46 -9.51 -5.42
CA ASP A 106 2.35 -8.76 -6.04
C ASP A 106 2.58 -7.25 -5.96
N LEU A 107 3.14 -6.77 -4.84
CA LEU A 107 3.56 -5.39 -4.66
C LEU A 107 4.65 -4.97 -5.66
N MET A 108 5.67 -5.79 -5.84
CA MET A 108 6.75 -5.53 -6.80
C MET A 108 6.23 -5.55 -8.25
N LEU A 109 5.32 -6.48 -8.55
CA LEU A 109 4.68 -6.58 -9.86
C LEU A 109 3.91 -5.31 -10.21
N ILE A 110 3.08 -4.82 -9.29
CA ILE A 110 2.28 -3.62 -9.53
C ILE A 110 3.15 -2.35 -9.57
N GLU A 111 4.21 -2.27 -8.77
CA GLU A 111 5.18 -1.17 -8.85
C GLU A 111 5.82 -1.10 -10.25
N VAL A 112 6.34 -2.23 -10.76
CA VAL A 112 6.96 -2.30 -12.09
C VAL A 112 5.95 -1.99 -13.19
N TRP A 113 4.72 -2.49 -13.07
CA TRP A 113 3.64 -2.17 -14.00
C TRP A 113 3.34 -0.67 -14.01
N LYS A 114 3.28 -0.04 -12.84
CA LYS A 114 3.02 1.39 -12.70
C LYS A 114 4.17 2.23 -13.26
N GLU A 115 5.42 1.84 -13.08
CA GLU A 115 6.56 2.58 -13.64
C GLU A 115 6.65 2.45 -15.17
N ARG A 116 6.38 1.26 -15.72
CA ARG A 116 6.67 0.97 -17.14
C ARG A 116 5.47 1.12 -18.06
N ILE A 117 4.28 0.76 -17.58
CA ILE A 117 3.08 0.63 -18.42
C ILE A 117 2.18 1.85 -18.25
N TRP A 118 1.99 2.34 -17.02
CA TRP A 118 1.11 3.49 -16.75
C TRP A 118 1.38 4.71 -17.65
N PRO A 119 2.63 5.18 -17.86
CA PRO A 119 2.90 6.35 -18.68
C PRO A 119 2.44 6.19 -20.14
N LEU A 120 2.43 4.95 -20.65
CA LEU A 120 2.07 4.63 -22.03
C LEU A 120 0.55 4.56 -22.25
N ILE A 121 -0.19 4.17 -21.21
CA ILE A 121 -1.64 3.94 -21.29
C ILE A 121 -2.45 5.13 -20.76
N LYS A 122 -1.88 5.96 -19.87
CA LYS A 122 -2.55 7.10 -19.22
C LYS A 122 -3.36 7.97 -20.18
N ALA A 123 -2.77 8.38 -21.31
CA ALA A 123 -3.44 9.27 -22.28
C ALA A 123 -4.64 8.61 -23.01
N LYS A 124 -4.62 7.28 -23.15
CA LYS A 124 -5.74 6.51 -23.74
C LYS A 124 -6.82 6.27 -22.70
N ILE A 125 -6.41 5.95 -21.49
CA ILE A 125 -7.29 5.59 -20.39
C ILE A 125 -8.04 6.80 -19.84
N ALA A 126 -7.42 7.98 -19.81
CA ALA A 126 -8.10 9.23 -19.41
C ALA A 126 -9.32 9.58 -20.27
N LYS A 127 -9.45 8.98 -21.46
CA LYS A 127 -10.64 9.14 -22.33
C LYS A 127 -11.78 8.21 -21.92
N PHE A 128 -11.47 7.12 -21.22
CA PHE A 128 -12.43 6.18 -20.67
C PHE A 128 -12.63 6.51 -19.19
N SER A 129 -13.71 7.22 -18.85
CA SER A 129 -14.04 7.59 -17.45
C SER A 129 -14.47 6.39 -16.58
N SER A 130 -14.04 5.17 -16.89
CA SER A 130 -14.51 3.98 -16.20
C SER A 130 -13.75 3.77 -14.90
N LEU A 131 -14.47 3.41 -13.83
CA LEU A 131 -13.91 3.04 -12.52
C LEU A 131 -12.83 1.94 -12.63
N ARG A 132 -12.87 1.14 -13.69
CA ARG A 132 -11.91 0.05 -13.97
C ARG A 132 -10.47 0.55 -14.25
N THR A 133 -10.34 1.78 -14.72
CA THR A 133 -9.07 2.47 -14.97
C THR A 133 -8.16 2.54 -13.74
N TYR A 134 -8.77 2.68 -12.56
CA TYR A 134 -8.07 3.02 -11.33
C TYR A 134 -7.59 1.80 -10.55
N ILE A 135 -8.11 0.62 -10.89
CA ILE A 135 -7.89 -0.61 -10.13
C ILE A 135 -6.41 -0.93 -9.94
N PRO A 136 -5.53 -0.82 -10.97
CA PRO A 136 -4.09 -1.03 -10.78
C PRO A 136 -3.44 -0.05 -9.78
N VAL A 137 -3.86 1.22 -9.79
CA VAL A 137 -3.31 2.25 -8.89
C VAL A 137 -3.74 2.01 -7.44
N TYR A 138 -5.01 1.61 -7.23
CA TYR A 138 -5.51 1.28 -5.90
C TYR A 138 -4.99 -0.05 -5.38
N HIS A 139 -4.69 -1.01 -6.27
CA HIS A 139 -4.19 -2.31 -5.86
C HIS A 139 -2.89 -2.21 -5.06
N GLU A 140 -1.96 -1.36 -5.48
CA GLU A 140 -0.71 -1.14 -4.74
C GLU A 140 -0.97 -0.63 -3.32
N ALA A 141 -1.93 0.29 -3.15
CA ALA A 141 -2.32 0.76 -1.82
C ALA A 141 -2.97 -0.35 -0.98
N SER A 142 -3.85 -1.16 -1.56
CA SER A 142 -4.46 -2.29 -0.85
C SER A 142 -3.43 -3.33 -0.40
N VAL A 143 -2.47 -3.66 -1.26
CA VAL A 143 -1.40 -4.63 -0.94
C VAL A 143 -0.44 -4.05 0.10
N ALA A 144 -0.03 -2.78 -0.03
CA ALA A 144 0.83 -2.12 0.93
C ALA A 144 0.17 -2.05 2.33
N ASN A 145 -1.10 -1.66 2.40
CA ASN A 145 -1.84 -1.59 3.66
C ASN A 145 -2.00 -2.97 4.31
N LEU A 146 -2.32 -4.01 3.52
CA LEU A 146 -2.42 -5.38 4.04
C LEU A 146 -1.07 -5.86 4.58
N LEU A 147 0.03 -5.58 3.87
CA LEU A 147 1.40 -5.85 4.34
C LEU A 147 1.74 -5.09 5.62
N GLU A 148 1.30 -3.84 5.77
CA GLU A 148 1.51 -3.07 7.01
C GLU A 148 0.85 -3.75 8.21
N ILE A 149 -0.38 -4.27 8.05
CA ILE A 149 -1.07 -5.00 9.12
C ILE A 149 -0.35 -6.32 9.43
N CYS A 150 0.02 -7.10 8.42
CA CYS A 150 0.74 -8.35 8.62
C CYS A 150 2.08 -8.12 9.34
N LEU A 151 2.89 -7.18 8.84
CA LEU A 151 4.24 -6.91 9.35
C LEU A 151 4.26 -6.23 10.72
N TYR A 152 3.11 -5.78 11.22
CA TYR A 152 2.98 -5.40 12.64
C TYR A 152 3.40 -6.54 13.56
N HIS A 153 3.12 -7.79 13.16
CA HIS A 153 3.47 -8.99 13.91
C HIS A 153 4.83 -9.53 13.54
N ARG A 154 5.58 -9.92 14.57
CA ARG A 154 6.91 -10.52 14.40
C ARG A 154 6.88 -11.80 13.56
N THR A 155 5.84 -12.63 13.71
CA THR A 155 5.70 -13.91 13.00
C THR A 155 5.66 -13.73 11.49
N SER A 156 4.98 -12.69 11.00
CA SER A 156 4.91 -12.36 9.57
C SER A 156 6.24 -11.88 9.01
N CYS A 157 7.06 -11.19 9.82
CA CYS A 157 8.42 -10.84 9.44
C CYS A 157 9.34 -12.07 9.34
N GLU A 158 9.16 -13.07 10.21
CA GLU A 158 9.93 -14.33 10.15
C GLU A 158 9.52 -15.16 8.93
N GLU A 159 8.22 -15.21 8.61
CA GLU A 159 7.68 -15.94 7.45
C GLU A 159 8.13 -15.31 6.12
N ALA A 160 8.10 -13.97 6.02
CA ALA A 160 8.52 -13.26 4.80
C ALA A 160 9.99 -13.49 4.42
N GLY A 161 10.86 -13.81 5.39
CA GLY A 161 12.25 -14.22 5.14
C GLY A 161 13.02 -13.27 4.23
N ASP A 162 13.64 -13.82 3.18
CA ASP A 162 14.48 -13.06 2.24
C ASP A 162 13.68 -12.13 1.31
N ALA A 163 12.37 -12.34 1.14
CA ALA A 163 11.53 -11.46 0.32
C ALA A 163 11.45 -10.04 0.91
N LEU A 164 11.73 -9.89 2.21
CA LEU A 164 11.83 -8.59 2.86
C LEU A 164 12.92 -7.69 2.26
N VAL A 165 13.94 -8.25 1.59
CA VAL A 165 14.98 -7.46 0.91
C VAL A 165 14.37 -6.63 -0.23
N ASP A 166 13.46 -7.23 -1.01
CA ASP A 166 12.76 -6.53 -2.10
C ASP A 166 11.80 -5.48 -1.54
N LEU A 167 11.13 -5.80 -0.43
CA LEU A 167 10.26 -4.85 0.27
C LEU A 167 11.03 -3.63 0.80
N VAL A 168 12.24 -3.83 1.35
CA VAL A 168 13.10 -2.72 1.80
C VAL A 168 13.47 -1.80 0.66
N ASP A 169 13.85 -2.37 -0.48
CA ASP A 169 14.17 -1.63 -1.70
C ASP A 169 12.98 -0.81 -2.18
N TYR A 170 11.77 -1.40 -2.17
CA TYR A 170 10.52 -0.71 -2.44
C TYR A 170 10.29 0.45 -1.47
N CYS A 171 10.41 0.20 -0.15
CA CYS A 171 10.22 1.21 0.87
C CYS A 171 11.18 2.38 0.69
N VAL A 172 12.45 2.13 0.37
CA VAL A 172 13.45 3.17 0.13
C VAL A 172 13.12 4.01 -1.10
N ARG A 173 12.61 3.40 -2.19
CA ARG A 173 12.14 4.16 -3.37
C ARG A 173 10.99 5.10 -3.00
N LYS A 174 10.00 4.62 -2.24
CA LYS A 174 8.87 5.45 -1.77
C LYS A 174 9.31 6.55 -0.81
N LEU A 175 10.22 6.26 0.13
CA LEU A 175 10.77 7.30 1.01
C LEU A 175 11.57 8.35 0.22
N ARG A 176 12.35 7.94 -0.78
CA ARG A 176 13.08 8.88 -1.64
C ARG A 176 12.12 9.80 -2.38
N TYR A 177 11.04 9.24 -2.94
CA TYR A 177 9.96 10.04 -3.53
C TYR A 177 9.41 11.05 -2.51
N LEU A 178 9.10 10.59 -1.30
CA LEU A 178 8.56 11.44 -0.25
C LEU A 178 9.53 12.55 0.20
N VAL A 179 10.84 12.30 0.22
CA VAL A 179 11.87 13.30 0.55
C VAL A 179 12.07 14.30 -0.59
N CYS A 180 12.10 13.84 -1.85
CA CYS A 180 12.37 14.69 -3.01
C CYS A 180 11.18 15.57 -3.44
N THR A 181 9.94 15.13 -3.24
CA THR A 181 8.74 15.85 -3.72
C THR A 181 8.27 16.89 -2.70
N PRO A 182 8.23 18.20 -2.99
CA PRO A 182 7.92 19.23 -2.00
C PRO A 182 6.52 19.04 -1.36
N ASN A 183 6.35 19.45 -0.10
CA ASN A 183 5.11 19.23 0.66
C ASN A 183 3.87 19.81 -0.03
N ASP A 184 4.02 20.90 -0.78
CA ASP A 184 2.91 21.54 -1.49
C ASP A 184 2.36 20.67 -2.63
N GLU A 185 3.20 19.82 -3.22
CA GLU A 185 2.83 18.88 -4.29
C GLU A 185 2.30 17.54 -3.74
N LEU A 186 2.64 17.21 -2.48
CA LEU A 186 2.15 16.00 -1.81
C LEU A 186 0.71 16.13 -1.29
N VAL A 187 0.17 17.35 -1.25
CA VAL A 187 -1.19 17.62 -0.79
C VAL A 187 -2.06 17.91 -2.00
N ARG A 188 -3.13 17.11 -2.15
CA ARG A 188 -4.22 17.39 -3.09
C ARG A 188 -4.76 18.79 -2.83
N GLN A 189 -4.51 19.71 -3.74
CA GLN A 189 -4.83 21.13 -3.57
C GLN A 189 -6.28 21.44 -4.00
N VAL A 190 -7.27 20.76 -3.43
CA VAL A 190 -8.68 21.09 -3.71
C VAL A 190 -9.06 22.31 -2.88
N ALA A 191 -9.25 23.48 -3.52
CA ALA A 191 -9.71 24.69 -2.84
C ALA A 191 -11.24 24.75 -2.70
N SER A 192 -12.00 24.07 -3.58
CA SER A 192 -13.47 24.02 -3.52
C SER A 192 -14.06 22.86 -4.34
N ALA A 193 -15.21 22.31 -3.89
CA ALA A 193 -16.00 21.35 -4.66
C ALA A 193 -16.43 21.87 -6.05
N LYS A 194 -16.49 23.19 -6.24
CA LYS A 194 -16.80 23.81 -7.55
C LYS A 194 -15.66 23.65 -8.56
N GLU A 195 -14.40 23.78 -8.13
CA GLU A 195 -13.23 23.59 -9.00
C GLU A 195 -13.13 22.14 -9.48
N CYS A 196 -13.44 21.14 -8.65
CA CYS A 196 -13.45 19.72 -9.05
C CYS A 196 -14.34 19.42 -10.27
N THR A 197 -15.43 20.17 -10.45
CA THR A 197 -16.36 20.00 -11.57
C THR A 197 -15.80 20.49 -12.91
N GLU A 198 -14.80 21.38 -12.88
CA GLU A 198 -14.14 21.94 -14.06
C GLU A 198 -12.87 21.19 -14.44
N TRP A 199 -12.51 20.14 -13.69
CA TRP A 199 -11.28 19.40 -13.94
C TRP A 199 -11.42 18.49 -15.15
N ASP A 200 -10.42 18.56 -16.04
CA ASP A 200 -10.25 17.56 -17.09
C ASP A 200 -10.03 16.17 -16.46
N ASN A 201 -10.58 15.14 -17.09
CA ASN A 201 -10.44 13.75 -16.64
C ASN A 201 -8.97 13.37 -16.36
N VAL A 202 -8.03 13.84 -17.19
CA VAL A 202 -6.58 13.61 -17.03
C VAL A 202 -6.06 14.21 -15.71
N ARG A 203 -6.48 15.44 -15.38
CA ARG A 203 -6.05 16.12 -14.16
C ARG A 203 -6.64 15.47 -12.92
N MET A 204 -7.90 15.00 -12.99
CA MET A 204 -8.51 14.21 -11.92
C MET A 204 -7.71 12.93 -11.64
N LEU A 205 -7.28 12.21 -12.68
CA LEU A 205 -6.45 11.01 -12.55
C LEU A 205 -5.14 11.32 -11.81
N ASP A 206 -4.48 12.41 -12.17
CA ASP A 206 -3.19 12.78 -11.59
C ASP A 206 -3.28 13.13 -10.11
N GLU A 207 -4.29 13.91 -9.72
CA GLU A 207 -4.51 14.28 -8.32
C GLU A 207 -4.83 13.04 -7.46
N GLN A 208 -5.62 12.09 -7.99
CA GLN A 208 -5.91 10.84 -7.30
C GLN A 208 -4.67 9.94 -7.20
N PHE A 209 -3.84 9.91 -8.24
CA PHE A 209 -2.59 9.17 -8.24
C PHE A 209 -1.65 9.71 -7.16
N VAL A 210 -1.47 11.04 -7.09
CA VAL A 210 -0.64 11.69 -6.07
C VAL A 210 -1.17 11.41 -4.66
N GLU A 211 -2.49 11.47 -4.48
CA GLU A 211 -3.13 11.15 -3.19
C GLU A 211 -2.89 9.68 -2.79
N CYS A 212 -3.05 8.74 -3.73
CA CYS A 212 -2.78 7.32 -3.50
C CYS A 212 -1.30 7.09 -3.15
N GLU A 213 -0.38 7.70 -3.92
CA GLU A 213 1.06 7.58 -3.71
C GLU A 213 1.46 8.09 -2.33
N PHE A 214 0.86 9.19 -1.89
CA PHE A 214 1.09 9.73 -0.55
C PHE A 214 0.65 8.75 0.55
N GLN A 215 -0.53 8.12 0.42
CA GLN A 215 -0.99 7.12 1.40
C GLN A 215 -0.04 5.92 1.47
N ILE A 216 0.38 5.41 0.31
CA ILE A 216 1.38 4.35 0.20
C ILE A 216 2.68 4.76 0.91
N CYS A 217 3.14 5.99 0.72
CA CYS A 217 4.35 6.48 1.39
C CYS A 217 4.19 6.54 2.92
N MET A 218 3.01 6.88 3.43
CA MET A 218 2.74 6.86 4.87
C MET A 218 2.75 5.43 5.43
N CYS A 219 2.13 4.50 4.71
CA CYS A 219 2.17 3.07 5.03
C CYS A 219 3.61 2.53 5.06
N VAL A 220 4.45 2.93 4.10
CA VAL A 220 5.87 2.55 4.03
C VAL A 220 6.67 3.03 5.26
N ILE A 221 6.37 4.20 5.81
CA ILE A 221 7.03 4.66 7.05
C ILE A 221 6.73 3.71 8.21
N SER A 222 5.48 3.24 8.32
CA SER A 222 5.10 2.24 9.32
C SER A 222 5.78 0.90 9.07
N ILE A 223 5.83 0.43 7.82
CA ILE A 223 6.52 -0.82 7.45
C ILE A 223 7.99 -0.77 7.86
N ILE A 224 8.71 0.32 7.52
CA ILE A 224 10.11 0.47 7.93
C ILE A 224 10.24 0.46 9.45
N ARG A 225 9.34 1.14 10.16
CA ARG A 225 9.32 1.09 11.62
C ARG A 225 9.19 -0.36 12.11
N PHE A 226 8.23 -1.13 11.61
CA PHE A 226 8.02 -2.52 12.04
C PHE A 226 9.22 -3.42 11.72
N LEU A 227 9.84 -3.27 10.55
CA LEU A 227 11.07 -4.00 10.21
C LEU A 227 12.21 -3.67 11.18
N THR A 228 12.33 -2.41 11.60
CA THR A 228 13.36 -2.00 12.58
C THR A 228 13.04 -2.43 14.02
N ASP A 229 11.77 -2.44 14.41
CA ASP A 229 11.30 -2.91 15.72
C ASP A 229 11.54 -4.43 15.85
N HIS A 230 11.29 -5.18 14.77
CA HIS A 230 11.43 -6.64 14.71
C HIS A 230 12.78 -7.13 14.17
N ARG A 231 13.85 -6.32 14.24
CA ARG A 231 15.17 -6.65 13.65
C ARG A 231 15.77 -8.01 14.04
N VAL A 232 15.35 -8.60 15.15
CA VAL A 232 15.83 -9.91 15.64
C VAL A 232 15.18 -11.07 14.87
N ALA A 233 13.95 -10.87 14.38
CA ALA A 233 13.22 -11.82 13.55
C ALA A 233 13.64 -11.78 12.08
N VAL A 234 14.07 -10.59 11.62
CA VAL A 234 14.36 -10.33 10.22
C VAL A 234 15.76 -10.87 9.83
N PRO A 235 15.96 -11.42 8.62
CA PRO A 235 17.28 -11.86 8.16
C PRO A 235 18.34 -10.76 8.18
N LEU A 236 19.60 -11.14 8.42
CA LEU A 236 20.74 -10.20 8.42
C LEU A 236 20.89 -9.44 7.08
N ALA A 237 20.50 -10.07 5.97
CA ALA A 237 20.49 -9.47 4.65
C ALA A 237 19.65 -8.16 4.59
N VAL A 238 18.53 -8.11 5.31
CA VAL A 238 17.69 -6.90 5.38
C VAL A 238 18.37 -5.79 6.19
N THR A 239 18.97 -6.14 7.32
CA THR A 239 19.67 -5.15 8.17
C THR A 239 20.86 -4.53 7.43
N THR A 240 21.63 -5.35 6.71
CA THR A 240 22.74 -4.86 5.87
C THR A 240 22.23 -4.03 4.68
N ARG A 241 21.13 -4.41 4.03
CA ARG A 241 20.48 -3.59 2.99
C ARG A 241 20.04 -2.22 3.51
N LEU A 242 19.41 -2.18 4.69
CA LEU A 242 18.92 -0.94 5.31
C LEU A 242 20.06 0.01 5.71
N LEU A 243 21.11 -0.53 6.34
CA LEU A 243 22.18 0.28 6.92
C LEU A 243 23.34 0.57 5.97
N GLU A 244 23.81 -0.42 5.21
CA GLU A 244 25.01 -0.29 4.38
C GLU A 244 24.72 0.08 2.93
N THR A 245 23.59 -0.39 2.37
CA THR A 245 23.26 -0.12 0.95
C THR A 245 22.49 1.18 0.78
N HIS A 246 21.46 1.40 1.60
CA HIS A 246 20.55 2.55 1.44
C HIS A 246 20.79 3.69 2.41
N ASP A 247 21.62 3.49 3.43
CA ASP A 247 21.85 4.45 4.53
C ASP A 247 20.53 5.04 5.06
N ILE A 248 19.60 4.18 5.49
CA ILE A 248 18.22 4.58 5.78
C ILE A 248 18.10 5.78 6.74
N LEU A 249 19.04 5.93 7.67
CA LEU A 249 19.08 7.07 8.59
C LEU A 249 19.27 8.42 7.86
N LEU A 250 20.04 8.46 6.79
CA LEU A 250 20.22 9.66 5.96
C LEU A 250 18.96 10.02 5.16
N LEU A 251 18.04 9.08 4.97
CA LEU A 251 16.72 9.35 4.40
C LEU A 251 15.71 9.80 5.46
N LEU A 252 15.77 9.22 6.67
CA LEU A 252 14.82 9.52 7.74
C LEU A 252 15.04 10.90 8.38
N VAL A 253 16.28 11.35 8.54
CA VAL A 253 16.58 12.69 9.11
C VAL A 253 15.94 13.83 8.32
N PRO A 254 16.17 14.01 7.01
CA PRO A 254 15.54 15.07 6.24
C PRO A 254 14.01 14.88 6.15
N LEU A 255 13.53 13.63 6.18
CA LEU A 255 12.10 13.35 6.23
C LEU A 255 11.45 13.88 7.52
N MET A 256 12.12 13.72 8.66
CA MET A 256 11.67 14.25 9.95
C MET A 256 11.63 15.78 9.98
N GLU A 257 12.63 16.44 9.40
CA GLU A 257 12.65 17.91 9.28
C GLU A 257 11.52 18.42 8.38
N LYS A 258 11.25 17.70 7.29
CA LYS A 258 10.19 18.03 6.33
C LYS A 258 8.78 17.77 6.86
N ALA A 259 8.62 16.76 7.73
CA ALA A 259 7.37 16.36 8.38
C ALA A 259 6.14 16.35 7.44
N PRO A 260 6.14 15.54 6.35
CA PRO A 260 5.07 15.55 5.34
C PRO A 260 3.68 15.14 5.87
N TRP A 261 3.61 14.50 7.04
CA TRP A 261 2.36 14.17 7.72
C TRP A 261 1.66 15.37 8.37
N VAL A 262 2.34 16.52 8.51
CA VAL A 262 1.77 17.75 9.06
C VAL A 262 1.13 18.55 7.91
N ARG A 263 -0.19 18.45 7.77
CA ARG A 263 -0.92 19.19 6.73
C ARG A 263 -1.19 20.62 7.20
N ARG A 264 -0.70 21.59 6.42
CA ARG A 264 -1.12 22.99 6.51
C ARG A 264 -2.08 23.27 5.37
N ASN A 265 -3.34 23.58 5.69
CA ASN A 265 -4.26 24.08 4.68
C ASN A 265 -3.83 25.49 4.24
N ARG A 266 -4.16 25.92 3.01
CA ARG A 266 -3.88 27.29 2.53
C ARG A 266 -4.41 28.41 3.46
N CYS A 267 -5.35 28.10 4.35
CA CYS A 267 -5.87 29.01 5.39
C CYS A 267 -5.00 29.12 6.67
N GLY A 268 -3.80 28.53 6.72
CA GLY A 268 -2.89 28.67 7.87
C GLY A 268 -3.30 27.89 9.12
N LEU A 269 -4.31 27.02 9.03
CA LEU A 269 -4.68 26.08 10.08
C LEU A 269 -3.85 24.81 9.94
N SER A 270 -2.95 24.59 10.90
CA SER A 270 -2.21 23.34 11.07
C SER A 270 -3.17 22.31 11.66
N ARG A 271 -3.40 21.20 10.95
CA ARG A 271 -4.12 20.06 11.50
C ARG A 271 -3.07 19.02 11.91
N GLU A 272 -2.70 19.01 13.19
CA GLU A 272 -1.92 17.90 13.75
C GLU A 272 -2.82 16.68 13.88
N ARG A 273 -2.29 15.49 13.56
CA ARG A 273 -3.01 14.20 13.56
C ARG A 273 -3.62 13.84 14.93
N SER A 274 -3.29 14.55 16.00
CA SER A 274 -3.78 14.35 17.38
C SER A 274 -5.03 15.17 17.74
N GLY A 275 -5.87 15.54 16.76
CA GLY A 275 -7.20 16.12 17.00
C GLY A 275 -7.23 17.51 17.68
N LEU A 276 -6.07 18.11 17.98
CA LEU A 276 -5.98 19.47 18.50
C LEU A 276 -5.80 20.45 17.35
N ILE A 277 -6.85 21.23 17.09
CA ILE A 277 -6.75 22.47 16.33
C ILE A 277 -5.89 23.40 17.19
N VAL A 278 -4.63 23.57 16.83
CA VAL A 278 -3.82 24.67 17.37
C VAL A 278 -4.18 25.90 16.52
N PRO A 279 -4.91 26.90 17.06
CA PRO A 279 -5.09 28.15 16.34
C PRO A 279 -3.70 28.72 16.11
N GLY A 280 -3.35 28.90 14.84
CA GLY A 280 -2.09 29.54 14.47
C GLY A 280 -1.98 30.85 15.22
N CYS A 281 -0.94 30.98 16.04
CA CYS A 281 -0.53 32.27 16.56
C CYS A 281 -0.45 33.21 15.37
N ALA A 282 -1.37 34.18 15.31
CA ALA A 282 -1.18 35.39 14.57
C ALA A 282 0.10 36.03 15.13
N ALA A 283 1.24 35.70 14.52
CA ALA A 283 2.44 36.49 14.65
C ALA A 283 2.14 37.80 13.93
N GLN A 284 1.62 38.74 14.72
CA GLN A 284 1.71 40.16 14.46
C GLN A 284 3.18 40.48 14.14
N GLY A 285 3.47 40.71 12.87
CA GLY A 285 4.58 41.54 12.44
C GLY A 285 4.00 42.91 12.08
N PHE A 286 4.65 43.95 12.59
CA PHE A 286 4.39 45.38 12.36
C PHE A 286 3.89 45.74 10.95
#